data_AF-A0A950WPK2-F1
#
_entry.id   AF-A0A950WPK2-F1
#
_cell.length_a   1.000
_cell.length_b   1.000
_cell.length_c   1.000
_cell.angle_alpha   90.00
_cell.angle_beta   90.00
_cell.angle_gamma   90.00
#
_symmetry.space_group_name_H-M   'P 1'
#
loop_
_entity.id
_entity.type
_entity.pdbx_description
1 polymer ?
#
loop_
_entity_poly.entity_id
_entity_poly.type
_entity_poly.pdbx_seq_one_letter_code
_entity_poly.pdbx_strand_id
1 'polypeptide(L)'
;MAIPPSIMFNAGFLEYVMQFTGVMVLACYRSAGRGHNGTTAENPLLRAYPARVLGAIWEQASMSEVRFVQPTVWNLAGGGIQVRFSVAGPNLHYQNGPTIRDFSGSEIRSSEVPDLGTLVSVTISPSVDSGSTTFTLVLPRVNLPAPPALPALVPVTTDGITTVHHFSLLPAFQHGQQEFYTVTQLQGTAG
;
A
#
# COMPACT_ATOMS: atom_id res chain seq x y z
N MET A 1 10.92 25.23 48.85
CA MET A 1 11.59 25.19 47.54
C MET A 1 12.87 24.40 47.71
N ALA A 2 12.88 23.14 47.26
CA ALA A 2 14.02 22.25 47.39
C ALA A 2 14.16 21.47 46.07
N ILE A 3 15.36 21.52 45.50
CA ILE A 3 15.75 20.89 44.24
C ILE A 3 16.17 19.44 44.55
N PRO A 4 15.67 18.41 43.83
CA PRO A 4 16.20 17.05 43.98
C PRO A 4 17.43 16.82 43.08
N PRO A 5 18.32 15.89 43.46
CA PRO A 5 19.63 15.71 42.83
C PRO A 5 19.55 15.03 41.46
N SER A 6 20.41 15.48 40.55
CA SER A 6 20.66 14.86 39.24
C SER A 6 21.33 13.50 39.42
N ILE A 7 20.69 12.43 38.94
CA ILE A 7 21.33 11.12 38.78
C ILE A 7 21.92 11.07 37.37
N MET A 8 23.25 11.07 37.29
CA MET A 8 23.99 10.75 36.07
C MET A 8 23.71 9.29 35.67
N PHE A 9 23.13 9.09 34.49
CA PHE A 9 23.11 7.78 33.84
C PHE A 9 24.36 7.64 32.96
N ASN A 10 25.11 6.58 33.23
CA ASN A 10 26.30 6.19 32.50
C ASN A 10 25.92 5.78 31.06
N ALA A 11 26.54 6.44 30.09
CA ALA A 11 26.40 6.17 28.67
C ALA A 11 27.05 4.82 28.34
N GLY A 12 26.33 3.91 27.67
CA GLY A 12 26.98 2.70 27.16
C GLY A 12 26.13 1.53 26.71
N PHE A 13 24.79 1.60 26.74
CA PHE A 13 23.98 0.45 26.30
C PHE A 13 22.55 0.81 25.83
N LEU A 14 22.39 1.88 25.04
CA LEU A 14 21.07 2.37 24.62
C LEU A 14 20.98 2.81 23.14
N GLU A 15 21.87 2.31 22.28
CA GLU A 15 21.83 2.60 20.84
C GLU A 15 21.82 1.31 20.02
N TYR A 16 20.76 0.50 20.10
CA TYR A 16 20.39 -0.36 18.95
C TYR A 16 18.97 -0.94 19.02
N VAL A 17 17.97 -0.19 19.47
CA VAL A 17 16.55 -0.58 19.25
C VAL A 17 15.69 0.67 19.11
N MET A 18 15.92 1.44 18.06
CA MET A 18 14.95 2.46 17.61
C MET A 18 14.92 2.51 16.10
N GLN A 19 14.28 1.51 15.49
CA GLN A 19 13.58 1.64 14.22
C GLN A 19 12.98 0.28 13.92
N PHE A 20 11.72 0.10 14.29
CA PHE A 20 10.68 -0.64 13.55
C PHE A 20 9.48 -0.67 14.50
N THR A 21 8.45 0.09 14.12
CA THR A 21 7.07 -0.02 14.62
C THR A 21 6.90 -0.34 16.12
N GLY A 22 6.91 0.70 16.96
CA GLY A 22 5.98 0.93 18.08
C GLY A 22 5.56 -0.20 19.04
N VAL A 23 6.18 -1.37 19.06
CA VAL A 23 5.85 -2.47 19.97
C VAL A 23 7.14 -3.24 20.28
N MET A 24 7.83 -2.79 21.32
CA MET A 24 8.73 -3.66 22.07
C MET A 24 8.47 -3.48 23.56
N VAL A 25 7.32 -3.95 24.02
CA VAL A 25 7.13 -4.24 25.44
C VAL A 25 7.90 -5.54 25.69
N LEU A 26 9.18 -5.42 26.05
CA LEU A 26 9.96 -6.55 26.52
C LEU A 26 9.37 -6.99 27.86
N ALA A 27 8.50 -7.99 27.81
CA ALA A 27 8.01 -8.71 28.96
C ALA A 27 9.19 -9.41 29.65
N CYS A 28 9.74 -8.77 30.67
CA CYS A 28 10.50 -9.46 31.72
C CYS A 28 9.66 -9.52 32.99
N TYR A 29 8.61 -10.34 32.96
CA TYR A 29 7.99 -10.85 34.17
C TYR A 29 8.45 -12.29 34.38
N ARG A 30 9.69 -12.47 34.84
CA ARG A 30 10.14 -13.76 35.36
C ARG A 30 9.50 -13.92 36.74
N SER A 31 8.58 -14.88 36.85
CA SER A 31 8.00 -15.29 38.14
C SER A 31 9.12 -15.60 39.13
N ALA A 32 9.04 -14.98 40.31
CA ALA A 32 9.99 -15.19 41.38
C ALA A 32 9.91 -16.66 41.84
N GLY A 33 10.98 -17.43 41.56
CA GLY A 33 11.23 -18.72 42.17
C GLY A 33 11.40 -18.57 43.68
N ARG A 34 10.67 -19.40 44.43
CA ARG A 34 10.61 -19.46 45.88
C ARG A 34 12.01 -19.69 46.48
N GLY A 35 12.57 -18.66 47.09
CA GLY A 35 13.80 -18.73 47.89
C GLY A 35 13.51 -19.31 49.29
N HIS A 36 14.34 -20.26 49.71
CA HIS A 36 14.29 -20.88 51.03
C HIS A 36 14.94 -19.92 52.04
N ASN A 37 14.13 -19.00 52.58
CA ASN A 37 14.29 -18.18 53.80
C ASN A 37 13.44 -16.92 53.61
N GLY A 38 12.28 -16.87 54.27
CA GLY A 38 11.18 -15.93 54.02
C GLY A 38 11.51 -14.45 54.22
N THR A 39 12.23 -13.85 53.28
CA THR A 39 12.39 -12.39 53.16
C THR A 39 12.04 -11.97 51.73
N THR A 40 10.84 -11.43 51.58
CA THR A 40 10.35 -10.84 50.33
C THR A 40 11.09 -9.52 50.13
N ALA A 41 11.99 -9.44 49.16
CA ALA A 41 12.53 -8.15 48.71
C ALA A 41 11.42 -7.41 47.96
N GLU A 42 10.75 -6.48 48.65
CA GLU A 42 9.77 -5.60 48.02
C GLU A 42 10.48 -4.62 47.09
N ASN A 43 10.17 -4.70 45.80
CA ASN A 43 10.69 -3.79 44.79
C ASN A 43 10.03 -2.40 44.96
N PRO A 44 10.80 -1.32 45.24
CA PRO A 44 10.24 0.00 45.50
C PRO A 44 9.51 0.63 44.30
N LEU A 45 9.67 0.08 43.08
CA LEU A 45 8.91 0.52 41.91
C LEU A 45 7.43 0.10 41.93
N LEU A 46 7.03 -0.83 42.82
CA LEU A 46 5.63 -1.27 42.98
C LEU A 46 4.77 -0.32 43.84
N ARG A 47 5.35 0.69 44.51
CA ARG A 47 4.58 1.70 45.26
C ARG A 47 4.15 2.92 44.44
N ALA A 48 4.77 3.16 43.29
CA ALA A 48 4.57 4.40 42.54
C ALA A 48 3.32 4.39 41.64
N TYR A 49 2.71 3.22 41.40
CA TYR A 49 1.54 3.11 40.54
C TYR A 49 0.55 2.10 41.13
N PRO A 50 -0.68 2.51 41.50
CA PRO A 50 -1.70 1.55 41.89
C PRO A 50 -1.96 0.61 40.70
N ALA A 51 -2.19 -0.69 40.95
CA ALA A 51 -2.47 -1.68 39.90
C ALA A 51 -3.62 -1.27 38.93
N ARG A 52 -4.50 -0.37 39.37
CA ARG A 52 -5.54 0.26 38.55
C ARG A 52 -5.01 1.18 37.44
N VAL A 53 -3.86 1.81 37.62
CA VAL A 53 -3.20 2.66 36.61
C VAL A 53 -2.51 1.79 35.56
N LEU A 54 -1.88 0.69 35.96
CA LEU A 54 -1.34 -0.31 35.01
C LEU A 54 -2.44 -0.96 34.17
N GLY A 55 -3.56 -1.38 34.78
CA GLY A 55 -4.72 -1.90 34.03
C GLY A 55 -5.30 -0.90 33.03
N ALA A 56 -5.41 0.38 33.42
CA ALA A 56 -5.90 1.44 32.55
C ALA A 56 -4.96 1.76 31.37
N ILE A 57 -3.64 1.60 31.54
CA ILE A 57 -2.66 1.81 30.46
C ILE A 57 -2.72 0.67 29.42
N TRP A 58 -3.00 -0.58 29.83
CA TRP A 58 -3.19 -1.70 28.88
C TRP A 58 -4.55 -1.69 28.19
N GLU A 59 -5.57 -1.08 28.81
CA GLU A 59 -6.90 -0.86 28.21
C GLU A 59 -6.89 0.27 27.16
N GLN A 60 -6.00 1.26 27.32
CA GLN A 60 -5.77 2.35 26.35
C GLN A 60 -4.76 2.01 25.25
N ALA A 61 -3.99 0.94 25.42
CA ALA A 61 -3.38 0.22 24.31
C ALA A 61 -4.40 -0.74 23.65
N SER A 62 -5.70 -0.38 23.68
CA SER A 62 -6.67 -0.89 22.73
C SER A 62 -6.07 -0.65 21.35
N MET A 63 -5.66 -1.76 20.72
CA MET A 63 -5.20 -1.81 19.35
C MET A 63 -6.16 -0.95 18.53
N SER A 64 -5.74 0.25 18.16
CA SER A 64 -6.48 1.07 17.23
C SER A 64 -6.71 0.18 16.02
N GLU A 65 -7.98 -0.14 15.73
CA GLU A 65 -8.35 -1.02 14.64
C GLU A 65 -7.65 -0.51 13.37
N VAL A 66 -6.68 -1.28 12.87
CA VAL A 66 -5.97 -0.90 11.64
C VAL A 66 -6.97 -1.07 10.51
N ARG A 67 -7.61 0.03 10.15
CA ARG A 67 -8.51 0.09 9.00
C ARG A 67 -7.67 0.28 7.75
N PHE A 68 -8.03 -0.44 6.70
CA PHE A 68 -7.42 -0.30 5.39
C PHE A 68 -8.41 0.34 4.42
N VAL A 69 -7.87 1.16 3.53
CA VAL A 69 -8.58 1.74 2.38
C VAL A 69 -7.85 1.38 1.10
N GLN A 70 -8.56 1.42 -0.02
CA GLN A 70 -7.96 1.23 -1.35
C GLN A 70 -7.47 2.57 -1.90
N PRO A 71 -6.38 2.59 -2.69
CA PRO A 71 -5.95 3.77 -3.42
C PRO A 71 -7.02 4.31 -4.37
N THR A 72 -7.06 5.62 -4.50
CA THR A 72 -7.91 6.33 -5.46
C THR A 72 -7.12 6.96 -6.59
N VAL A 73 -5.80 7.10 -6.47
CA VAL A 73 -4.91 7.69 -7.47
C VAL A 73 -3.70 6.80 -7.70
N TRP A 74 -3.36 6.61 -8.98
CA TRP A 74 -2.23 5.82 -9.45
C TRP A 74 -1.38 6.66 -10.37
N ASN A 75 -0.07 6.73 -10.11
CA ASN A 75 0.92 7.36 -10.99
C ASN A 75 2.00 6.33 -11.30
N LEU A 76 2.09 5.93 -12.56
CA LEU A 76 2.88 4.77 -13.00
C LEU A 76 3.66 5.10 -14.27
N ALA A 77 4.85 4.53 -14.41
CA ALA A 77 5.65 4.66 -15.62
C ALA A 77 6.52 3.43 -15.87
N GLY A 78 6.86 3.19 -17.13
CA GLY A 78 7.73 2.08 -17.55
C GLY A 78 7.68 1.88 -19.06
N GLY A 79 8.78 1.42 -19.65
CA GLY A 79 8.85 1.14 -21.11
C GLY A 79 8.51 2.34 -22.01
N GLY A 80 8.74 3.58 -21.55
CA GLY A 80 8.36 4.81 -22.27
C GLY A 80 6.90 5.23 -22.11
N ILE A 81 6.09 4.44 -21.39
CA ILE A 81 4.70 4.74 -21.05
C ILE A 81 4.66 5.48 -19.71
N GLN A 82 3.84 6.53 -19.63
CA GLN A 82 3.41 7.17 -18.38
C GLN A 82 1.89 7.11 -18.29
N VAL A 83 1.38 6.72 -17.12
CA VAL A 83 -0.06 6.62 -16.85
C VAL A 83 -0.39 7.26 -15.52
N ARG A 84 -1.43 8.08 -15.53
CA ARG A 84 -2.09 8.56 -14.31
C ARG A 84 -3.55 8.19 -14.34
N PHE A 85 -4.04 7.54 -13.29
CA PHE A 85 -5.43 7.12 -13.18
C PHE A 85 -6.04 7.57 -11.84
N SER A 86 -7.24 8.13 -11.87
CA SER A 86 -8.01 8.50 -10.68
C SER A 86 -9.36 7.79 -10.66
N VAL A 87 -9.73 7.18 -9.54
CA VAL A 87 -11.02 6.50 -9.34
C VAL A 87 -12.12 7.49 -8.95
N ALA A 88 -11.80 8.49 -8.12
CA ALA A 88 -12.77 9.43 -7.53
C ALA A 88 -13.43 10.37 -8.55
N GLY A 89 -12.80 10.56 -9.70
CA GLY A 89 -13.37 11.17 -10.90
C GLY A 89 -12.73 10.47 -12.08
N PRO A 90 -13.32 9.39 -12.61
CA PRO A 90 -12.66 8.45 -13.52
C PRO A 90 -12.02 9.20 -14.67
N ASN A 91 -10.70 9.33 -14.56
CA ASN A 91 -9.84 9.96 -15.55
C ASN A 91 -8.57 9.12 -15.71
N LEU A 92 -8.12 9.01 -16.95
CA LEU A 92 -6.88 8.32 -17.28
C LEU A 92 -6.10 9.19 -18.25
N HIS A 93 -4.90 9.59 -17.83
CA HIS A 93 -3.91 10.20 -18.69
C HIS A 93 -2.94 9.12 -19.16
N TYR A 94 -2.77 8.98 -20.46
CA TYR A 94 -1.83 8.06 -21.10
C TYR A 94 -0.86 8.85 -21.96
N GLN A 95 0.43 8.60 -21.78
CA GLN A 95 1.48 9.11 -22.62
C GLN A 95 2.42 7.99 -23.03
N ASN A 96 2.75 7.93 -24.32
CA ASN A 96 3.80 7.06 -24.86
C ASN A 96 4.54 7.81 -25.98
N GLY A 97 5.76 8.25 -25.69
CA GLY A 97 6.52 9.13 -26.57
C GLY A 97 5.72 10.41 -26.94
N PRO A 98 5.46 10.68 -28.24
CA PRO A 98 4.69 11.85 -28.67
C PRO A 98 3.16 11.67 -28.54
N THR A 99 2.68 10.44 -28.31
CA THR A 99 1.25 10.18 -28.18
C THR A 99 0.79 10.49 -26.78
N ILE A 100 -0.13 11.43 -26.65
CA ILE A 100 -0.78 11.82 -25.38
C ILE A 100 -2.28 11.71 -25.56
N ARG A 101 -2.96 11.06 -24.62
CA ARG A 101 -4.42 10.93 -24.60
C ARG A 101 -4.96 11.02 -23.18
N ASP A 102 -6.06 11.72 -23.05
CA ASP A 102 -6.85 11.82 -21.83
C ASP A 102 -8.20 11.16 -22.07
N PHE A 103 -8.60 10.33 -21.11
CA PHE A 103 -9.87 9.61 -21.13
C PHE A 103 -10.68 9.95 -19.89
N SER A 104 -11.99 9.96 -20.02
CA SER A 104 -12.90 10.25 -18.91
C SER A 104 -14.20 9.45 -18.98
N GLY A 105 -14.84 9.25 -17.83
CA GLY A 105 -16.18 8.69 -17.76
C GLY A 105 -16.33 7.36 -18.51
N SER A 106 -17.18 7.33 -19.53
CA SER A 106 -17.51 6.14 -20.32
C SER A 106 -16.40 5.66 -21.27
N GLU A 107 -15.37 6.45 -21.52
CA GLU A 107 -14.21 6.03 -22.31
C GLU A 107 -13.34 5.02 -21.55
N ILE A 108 -13.50 4.98 -20.22
CA ILE A 108 -12.77 4.11 -19.31
C ILE A 108 -13.65 2.92 -18.94
N ARG A 109 -13.16 1.72 -19.24
CA ARG A 109 -13.83 0.46 -18.90
C ARG A 109 -13.09 -0.19 -17.75
N SER A 110 -13.75 -0.33 -16.60
CA SER A 110 -13.17 -0.99 -15.42
C SER A 110 -13.84 -2.34 -15.17
N SER A 111 -13.04 -3.38 -14.91
CA SER A 111 -13.52 -4.71 -14.58
C SER A 111 -12.72 -5.29 -13.43
N GLU A 112 -13.39 -5.72 -12.36
CA GLU A 112 -12.75 -6.48 -11.30
C GLU A 112 -12.59 -7.94 -11.75
N VAL A 113 -11.36 -8.45 -11.67
CA VAL A 113 -11.01 -9.80 -12.06
C VAL A 113 -10.45 -10.52 -10.84
N PRO A 114 -11.04 -11.67 -10.44
CA PRO A 114 -10.49 -12.51 -9.39
C PRO A 114 -9.01 -12.79 -9.63
N ASP A 115 -8.21 -12.80 -8.56
CA ASP A 115 -6.77 -13.09 -8.56
C ASP A 115 -5.85 -12.12 -9.33
N LEU A 116 -6.39 -11.15 -10.10
CA LEU A 116 -5.62 -10.13 -10.82
C LEU A 116 -5.82 -8.70 -10.30
N GLY A 117 -6.98 -8.38 -9.72
CA GLY A 117 -7.31 -7.03 -9.25
C GLY A 117 -8.31 -6.32 -10.17
N THR A 118 -8.08 -5.06 -10.50
CA THR A 118 -8.96 -4.29 -11.40
C THR A 118 -8.26 -4.00 -12.71
N LEU A 119 -8.90 -4.34 -13.83
CA LEU A 119 -8.44 -3.97 -15.17
C LEU A 119 -9.11 -2.66 -15.59
N VAL A 120 -8.31 -1.67 -15.95
CA VAL A 120 -8.77 -0.36 -16.43
C VAL A 120 -8.35 -0.19 -17.88
N SER A 121 -9.31 -0.16 -18.80
CA SER A 121 -9.06 -0.23 -20.24
C SER A 121 -9.58 0.97 -21.00
N VAL A 122 -8.80 1.47 -21.95
CA VAL A 122 -9.11 2.60 -22.85
C VAL A 122 -8.68 2.30 -24.28
N THR A 123 -9.40 2.82 -25.26
CA THR A 123 -9.02 2.66 -26.68
C THR A 123 -8.08 3.79 -27.10
N ILE A 124 -6.79 3.50 -27.29
CA ILE A 124 -5.77 4.48 -27.65
C ILE A 124 -5.62 4.71 -29.16
N SER A 125 -6.23 3.87 -30.00
CA SER A 125 -6.31 4.12 -31.44
C SER A 125 -7.51 3.37 -32.03
N PRO A 126 -8.61 4.05 -32.40
CA PRO A 126 -9.67 3.43 -33.19
C PRO A 126 -9.29 3.43 -34.68
N SER A 127 -9.56 2.33 -35.39
CA SER A 127 -9.61 2.30 -36.86
C SER A 127 -10.87 1.54 -37.29
N VAL A 128 -11.63 2.14 -38.21
CA VAL A 128 -12.89 1.56 -38.71
C VAL A 128 -12.62 0.36 -39.62
N ASP A 129 -11.47 0.36 -40.31
CA ASP A 129 -11.20 -0.57 -41.41
C ASP A 129 -10.06 -1.56 -41.13
N SER A 130 -9.23 -1.30 -40.11
CA SER A 130 -8.04 -2.12 -39.82
C SER A 130 -7.94 -2.60 -38.37
N GLY A 131 -8.94 -2.27 -37.53
CA GLY A 131 -9.03 -2.74 -36.16
C GLY A 131 -8.79 -1.66 -35.11
N SER A 132 -8.36 -2.02 -33.91
CA SER A 132 -8.17 -1.01 -32.85
C SER A 132 -7.02 -1.34 -31.93
N THR A 133 -6.56 -0.36 -31.16
CA THR A 133 -5.58 -0.57 -30.11
C THR A 133 -6.16 -0.15 -28.77
N THR A 134 -6.17 -1.08 -27.83
CA THR A 134 -6.57 -0.86 -26.44
C THR A 134 -5.34 -0.84 -25.55
N PHE A 135 -5.31 0.06 -24.57
CA PHE A 135 -4.40 -0.03 -23.44
C PHE A 135 -5.19 -0.45 -22.20
N THR A 136 -4.68 -1.44 -21.47
CA THR A 136 -5.25 -1.95 -20.22
C THR A 136 -4.22 -1.84 -19.11
N LEU A 137 -4.56 -1.10 -18.06
CA LEU A 137 -3.78 -1.05 -16.84
C LEU A 137 -4.30 -2.09 -15.85
N VAL A 138 -3.40 -2.93 -15.33
CA VAL A 138 -3.68 -3.83 -14.21
C VAL A 138 -3.49 -3.07 -12.90
N LEU A 139 -4.51 -3.02 -12.06
CA LEU A 139 -4.45 -2.43 -10.73
C LEU A 139 -4.48 -3.54 -9.68
N PRO A 140 -3.35 -3.87 -9.03
CA PRO A 140 -3.36 -4.86 -7.96
C PRO A 140 -4.13 -4.35 -6.74
N ARG A 141 -4.58 -5.26 -5.88
CA ARG A 141 -5.15 -4.88 -4.58
C ARG A 141 -4.05 -4.29 -3.71
N VAL A 142 -4.26 -3.08 -3.20
CA VAL A 142 -3.30 -2.38 -2.35
C VAL A 142 -4.04 -1.91 -1.11
N ASN A 143 -3.50 -2.23 0.07
CA ASN A 143 -4.07 -1.82 1.33
C ASN A 143 -3.28 -0.63 1.88
N LEU A 144 -3.92 0.54 1.93
CA LEU A 144 -3.38 1.73 2.59
C LEU A 144 -3.97 1.85 3.99
N PRO A 145 -3.19 2.28 5.00
CA PRO A 145 -3.76 2.60 6.30
C PRO A 145 -4.78 3.75 6.15
N ALA A 146 -5.93 3.62 6.81
CA ALA A 146 -6.98 4.63 6.76
C ALA A 146 -6.50 5.94 7.42
N PRO A 147 -6.81 7.13 6.86
CA PRO A 147 -6.49 8.40 7.49
C PRO A 147 -7.01 8.47 8.95
N PRO A 148 -6.24 9.05 9.90
CA PRO A 148 -5.02 9.84 9.70
C PRO A 148 -3.71 9.02 9.69
N ALA A 149 -3.77 7.69 9.65
CA ALA A 149 -2.57 6.85 9.68
C ALA A 149 -1.74 6.99 8.39
N LEU A 150 -0.41 6.93 8.54
CA LEU A 150 0.57 7.06 7.47
C LEU A 150 1.22 5.71 7.17
N PRO A 151 1.71 5.46 5.93
CA PRO A 151 1.77 6.38 4.79
C PRO A 151 0.50 6.35 3.90
N ALA A 152 0.13 7.52 3.35
CA ALA A 152 -0.99 7.67 2.41
C ALA A 152 -0.62 7.38 0.94
N LEU A 153 0.62 6.91 0.69
CA LEU A 153 1.15 6.61 -0.63
C LEU A 153 2.14 5.46 -0.50
N VAL A 154 2.03 4.45 -1.36
CA VAL A 154 2.94 3.29 -1.35
C VAL A 154 3.51 3.02 -2.73
N PRO A 155 4.76 2.53 -2.83
CA PRO A 155 5.32 2.09 -4.09
C PRO A 155 4.58 0.84 -4.60
N VAL A 156 4.38 0.78 -5.91
CA VAL A 156 3.70 -0.34 -6.57
C VAL A 156 4.44 -0.70 -7.86
N THR A 157 4.38 -1.98 -8.22
CA THR A 157 4.77 -2.50 -9.54
C THR A 157 3.59 -3.25 -10.12
N THR A 158 3.30 -3.03 -11.38
CA THR A 158 2.19 -3.66 -12.10
C THR A 158 2.50 -3.71 -13.59
N ASP A 159 1.54 -4.15 -14.40
CA ASP A 159 1.67 -4.23 -15.85
C ASP A 159 0.64 -3.37 -16.57
N GLY A 160 1.09 -2.76 -17.68
CA GLY A 160 0.25 -2.22 -18.73
C GLY A 160 0.25 -3.18 -19.92
N ILE A 161 -0.92 -3.46 -20.47
CA ILE A 161 -1.11 -4.36 -21.61
C ILE A 161 -1.61 -3.52 -22.78
N THR A 162 -0.84 -3.47 -23.86
CA THR A 162 -1.29 -2.91 -25.14
C THR A 162 -1.79 -4.04 -26.01
N THR A 163 -3.06 -4.00 -26.38
CA THR A 163 -3.72 -4.99 -27.23
C THR A 163 -3.99 -4.38 -28.59
N VAL A 164 -3.48 -5.01 -29.64
CA VAL A 164 -3.83 -4.69 -31.03
C VAL A 164 -4.88 -5.70 -31.50
N HIS A 165 -6.06 -5.20 -31.79
CA HIS A 165 -7.20 -5.92 -32.34
C HIS A 165 -7.10 -5.86 -33.87
N HIS A 166 -6.71 -6.94 -34.53
CA HIS A 166 -6.72 -7.02 -36.00
C HIS A 166 -8.13 -7.27 -36.52
N PHE A 167 -8.52 -6.50 -37.53
CA PHE A 167 -9.81 -6.65 -38.19
C PHE A 167 -9.66 -6.47 -39.71
N SER A 168 -10.48 -7.19 -40.48
CA SER A 168 -10.58 -7.07 -41.94
C SER A 168 -12.05 -7.25 -42.35
N LEU A 169 -12.55 -6.41 -43.25
CA LEU A 169 -13.90 -6.55 -43.80
C LEU A 169 -14.08 -7.78 -44.71
N LEU A 170 -12.97 -8.34 -45.23
CA LEU A 170 -12.98 -9.53 -46.07
C LEU A 170 -12.83 -10.80 -45.21
N PRO A 171 -13.82 -11.72 -45.19
CA PRO A 171 -13.81 -12.90 -44.32
C PRO A 171 -12.60 -13.81 -44.53
N ALA A 172 -12.07 -13.88 -45.76
CA ALA A 172 -10.90 -14.69 -46.08
C ALA A 172 -9.65 -14.29 -45.27
N PHE A 173 -9.58 -13.06 -44.76
CA PHE A 173 -8.45 -12.56 -43.97
C PHE A 173 -8.73 -12.48 -42.46
N GLN A 174 -9.86 -13.02 -41.97
CA GLN A 174 -10.21 -13.03 -40.53
C GLN A 174 -9.80 -14.32 -39.80
N HIS A 175 -8.99 -15.19 -40.39
CA HIS A 175 -8.59 -16.45 -39.77
C HIS A 175 -7.38 -16.27 -38.83
N GLY A 176 -7.28 -17.11 -37.79
CA GLY A 176 -6.14 -17.13 -36.87
C GLY A 176 -6.31 -16.20 -35.66
N GLN A 177 -5.17 -15.85 -35.03
CA GLN A 177 -5.13 -14.95 -33.88
C GLN A 177 -5.39 -13.51 -34.32
N GLN A 178 -6.38 -12.87 -33.70
CA GLN A 178 -6.74 -11.47 -33.98
C GLN A 178 -6.25 -10.50 -32.91
N GLU A 179 -5.83 -11.00 -31.76
CA GLU A 179 -5.42 -10.19 -30.61
C GLU A 179 -3.94 -10.33 -30.35
N PHE A 180 -3.19 -9.23 -30.41
CA PHE A 180 -1.75 -9.22 -30.16
C PHE A 180 -1.44 -8.36 -28.94
N TYR A 181 -0.75 -8.96 -27.96
CA TYR A 181 -0.50 -8.34 -26.67
C TYR A 181 0.96 -7.95 -26.52
N THR A 182 1.20 -6.72 -26.07
CA THR A 182 2.49 -6.27 -25.55
C THR A 182 2.32 -5.93 -24.08
N VAL A 183 3.06 -6.62 -23.21
CA VAL A 183 3.05 -6.37 -21.76
C VAL A 183 4.24 -5.50 -21.41
N THR A 184 3.98 -4.40 -20.71
CA THR A 184 4.99 -3.44 -20.25
C THR A 184 4.91 -3.34 -18.73
N GLN A 185 5.99 -3.69 -18.04
CA GLN A 185 6.06 -3.48 -16.60
C GLN A 185 6.06 -1.97 -16.30
N LEU A 186 5.23 -1.58 -15.34
CA LEU A 186 5.06 -0.23 -14.84
C LEU A 186 5.38 -0.19 -13.35
N GLN A 187 6.01 0.89 -12.91
CA GLN A 187 6.36 1.14 -11.51
C GLN A 187 5.95 2.55 -11.13
N GLY A 188 5.63 2.77 -9.86
CA GLY A 188 5.28 4.09 -9.37
C GLY A 188 4.58 4.02 -8.02
N THR A 189 3.50 4.75 -7.86
CA THR A 189 2.85 4.94 -6.54
C THR A 189 1.33 4.87 -6.61
N ALA A 190 0.72 4.36 -5.54
CA ALA A 190 -0.72 4.32 -5.32
C ALA A 190 -1.09 5.01 -4.00
N GLY A 191 -2.10 5.89 -4.01
CA GLY A 191 -2.58 6.69 -2.86
C GLY A 191 -4.07 6.96 -2.87
#